data_AF-A0A5C9B8R4-F1
#
_entry.id   AF-A0A5C9B8R4-F1
#
_cell.length_a   1.000
_cell.length_b   1.000
_cell.length_c   1.000
_cell.angle_alpha   90.00
_cell.angle_beta   90.00
_cell.angle_gamma   90.00
#
_symmetry.space_group_name_H-M   'P 1'
#
loop_
_entity.id
_entity.type
_entity.pdbx_description
1 polymer ?
#
loop_
_entity_poly.entity_id
_entity_poly.type
_entity_poly.pdbx_seq_one_letter_code
_entity_poly.pdbx_strand_id
1 'polypeptide(L)'
;MGVPNIAISPSEWAIIKNILERHVPQYEVWAFGSRAKWISKEYSDLDLAIITDKPLSLATSAALTDDFSESPLPYKVDVVDWATTSESFRKIIERDRILVQKNNRGSGINFDVMVMPLEECLDALIDYRGKTPVKTESGIPLITAKVIKGGRIETPTEFIAKEDYDSWMRRGLPKAGDVVLTVEAPLGEVAQLGPAKIALAQRVVTLRGKAGVLNNTYLLYLLQTEEMQSQLKARATGTTVLGIKQSELRKVSLRLPPIDIQVNTAAILKALDDKIALLRETNITLEAIAQALFKSWFVDFDPVRAKAEGREPEGIPPEIADLFPSEFEDSPLGEIPKGWRVGGLGVISRNLRIGAKPEDLTDDTAYIGLEHMPRQSIALDSWEGASKVESGKSRFRRGQILFGKLRPYFHKVGIAPIDGVCSTDILVIEATSSAWHSLCLCLFSSKALVDHATQLSNGAKMPRTNWHDLANYQITIPPVNIAQTFDDIVSSLLDRIIANVHQAKELTEVRDAILPKLMSGALHMPVVEATS
;
A
#
# COMPACT_ATOMS: atom_id res chain seq x y z
N MET A 1 -3.99 9.71 32.32
CA MET A 1 -4.22 9.70 33.78
C MET A 1 -4.83 11.02 34.19
N GLY A 2 -5.85 10.99 35.06
CA GLY A 2 -6.35 12.19 35.73
C GLY A 2 -5.35 12.74 36.76
N VAL A 3 -5.69 13.87 37.39
CA VAL A 3 -4.89 14.47 38.47
C VAL A 3 -4.77 13.48 39.64
N PRO A 4 -3.57 13.19 40.15
CA PRO A 4 -3.39 12.30 41.30
C PRO A 4 -4.06 12.89 42.55
N ASN A 5 -4.53 12.03 43.45
CA ASN A 5 -5.23 12.42 44.67
C ASN A 5 -4.26 12.98 45.74
N ILE A 6 -3.66 14.12 45.45
CA ILE A 6 -2.73 14.88 46.32
C ILE A 6 -3.14 16.36 46.32
N ALA A 7 -2.72 17.10 47.34
CA ALA A 7 -3.07 18.52 47.53
C ALA A 7 -2.33 19.46 46.56
N ILE A 8 -2.69 19.39 45.27
CA ILE A 8 -2.26 20.26 44.18
C ILE A 8 -3.44 20.56 43.23
N SER A 9 -3.39 21.70 42.53
CA SER A 9 -4.35 22.07 41.49
C SER A 9 -4.08 21.34 40.16
N PRO A 10 -5.07 21.24 39.27
CA PRO A 10 -4.88 20.65 37.93
C PRO A 10 -3.82 21.37 37.08
N SER A 11 -3.68 22.69 37.23
CA SER A 11 -2.67 23.49 36.53
C SER A 11 -1.25 23.23 37.05
N GLU A 12 -1.08 23.10 38.37
CA GLU A 12 0.20 22.73 38.98
C GLU A 12 0.58 21.29 38.58
N TRP A 13 -0.40 20.38 38.54
CA TRP A 13 -0.17 19.01 38.07
C TRP A 13 0.32 18.95 36.62
N ALA A 14 -0.21 19.78 35.73
CA ALA A 14 0.24 19.80 34.34
C ALA A 14 1.73 20.16 34.20
N ILE A 15 2.21 21.09 35.04
CA ILE A 15 3.63 21.49 35.09
C ILE A 15 4.49 20.32 35.61
N ILE A 16 4.11 19.75 36.76
CA ILE A 16 4.84 18.64 37.39
C ILE A 16 4.93 17.45 36.44
N LYS A 17 3.81 17.09 35.81
CA LYS A 17 3.74 15.99 34.85
C LYS A 17 4.67 16.21 33.65
N ASN A 18 4.71 17.41 33.07
CA ASN A 18 5.58 17.72 31.93
C ASN A 18 7.07 17.56 32.29
N ILE A 19 7.48 18.05 33.47
CA ILE A 19 8.88 17.95 33.94
C ILE A 19 9.26 16.48 34.17
N LEU A 20 8.39 15.68 34.80
CA LEU A 20 8.66 14.25 35.03
C LEU A 20 8.70 13.45 33.72
N GLU A 21 7.79 13.71 32.78
CA GLU A 21 7.77 13.06 31.46
C GLU A 21 8.99 13.44 30.59
N ARG A 22 9.56 14.62 30.79
CA ARG A 22 10.76 15.07 30.07
C ARG A 22 12.03 14.35 30.54
N HIS A 23 12.21 14.22 31.85
CA HIS A 23 13.49 13.79 32.42
C HIS A 23 13.52 12.33 32.87
N VAL A 24 12.40 11.83 33.37
CA VAL A 24 12.29 10.47 33.95
C VAL A 24 11.03 9.73 33.49
N PRO A 25 10.63 9.80 32.20
CA PRO A 25 9.41 9.13 31.73
C PRO A 25 9.43 7.63 31.99
N GLN A 26 10.62 7.04 32.01
CA GLN A 26 10.86 5.62 32.25
C GLN A 26 10.72 5.18 33.70
N TYR A 27 10.51 6.07 34.67
CA TYR A 27 10.50 5.69 36.08
C TYR A 27 9.13 5.85 36.72
N GLU A 28 8.81 4.96 37.66
CA GLU A 28 7.67 5.16 38.56
C GLU A 28 8.01 6.27 39.54
N VAL A 29 7.05 7.15 39.80
CA VAL A 29 7.21 8.25 40.74
C VAL A 29 6.06 8.22 41.73
N TRP A 30 6.40 8.30 43.00
CA TRP A 30 5.47 8.40 44.12
C TRP A 30 5.55 9.77 44.74
N ALA A 31 4.40 10.40 44.99
CA ALA A 31 4.32 11.50 45.93
C ALA A 31 4.19 10.95 47.35
N PHE A 32 4.85 11.58 48.30
CA PHE A 32 4.71 11.28 49.72
C PHE A 32 4.72 12.58 50.54
N GLY A 33 4.67 12.47 51.87
CA GLY A 33 4.74 13.66 52.73
C GLY A 33 3.42 14.42 52.86
N SER A 34 3.51 15.71 53.16
CA SER A 34 2.37 16.51 53.63
C SER A 34 1.28 16.73 52.57
N ARG A 35 1.67 16.96 51.31
CA ARG A 35 0.75 17.14 50.17
C ARG A 35 0.09 15.83 49.74
N ALA A 36 0.79 14.70 49.84
CA ALA A 36 0.21 13.38 49.58
C ALA A 36 -0.89 13.00 50.59
N LYS A 37 -0.78 13.52 51.82
CA LYS A 37 -1.71 13.26 52.93
C LYS A 37 -2.83 14.30 53.10
N TRP A 38 -2.89 15.31 52.23
CA TRP A 38 -3.84 16.44 52.37
C TRP A 38 -3.72 17.24 53.68
N ILE A 39 -2.54 17.22 54.33
CA ILE A 39 -2.26 17.98 55.57
C ILE A 39 -1.27 19.13 55.33
N SER A 40 -1.01 19.47 54.07
CA SER A 40 -0.08 20.53 53.66
C SER A 40 -0.60 21.93 54.00
N LYS A 41 0.33 22.83 54.33
CA LYS A 41 0.11 24.28 54.38
C LYS A 41 0.42 24.87 53.00
N GLU A 42 0.04 26.13 52.79
CA GLU A 42 0.18 26.84 51.49
C GLU A 42 1.58 26.72 50.88
N TYR A 43 2.64 26.85 51.69
CA TYR A 43 4.04 26.76 51.28
C TYR A 43 4.71 25.41 51.57
N SER A 44 3.96 24.34 51.86
CA SER A 44 4.57 23.03 52.07
C SER A 44 5.21 22.51 50.79
N ASP A 45 6.35 21.84 50.91
CA ASP A 45 7.04 21.23 49.77
C ASP A 45 6.26 20.04 49.23
N LEU A 46 6.53 19.69 47.96
CA LEU A 46 6.07 18.46 47.33
C LEU A 46 7.22 17.45 47.30
N ASP A 47 7.09 16.36 48.04
CA ASP A 47 8.09 15.29 48.07
C ASP A 47 7.77 14.21 47.03
N LEU A 48 8.71 13.96 46.11
CA LEU A 48 8.62 12.95 45.05
C LEU A 48 9.73 11.92 45.19
N ALA A 49 9.39 10.64 45.19
CA ALA A 49 10.34 9.53 45.15
C ALA A 49 10.34 8.89 43.76
N ILE A 50 11.49 8.89 43.09
CA ILE A 50 11.69 8.24 41.79
C ILE A 50 12.18 6.81 42.03
N ILE A 51 11.39 5.83 41.61
CA ILE A 51 11.64 4.41 41.87
C ILE A 51 12.65 3.87 40.85
N THR A 52 13.89 3.74 41.29
CA THR A 52 15.02 3.28 40.49
C THR A 52 15.66 2.02 41.10
N ASP A 53 16.14 1.12 40.22
CA ASP A 53 16.95 -0.04 40.65
C ASP A 53 18.45 0.32 40.79
N LYS A 54 18.87 1.41 40.15
CA LYS A 54 20.24 1.95 40.16
C LYS A 54 20.16 3.47 40.28
N PRO A 55 21.12 4.13 40.95
CA PRO A 55 21.09 5.57 41.12
C PRO A 55 20.94 6.33 39.81
N LEU A 56 20.16 7.42 39.82
CA LEU A 56 20.05 8.34 38.69
C LEU A 56 21.43 8.92 38.34
N SER A 57 21.63 9.20 37.06
CA SER A 57 22.86 9.90 36.65
C SER A 57 22.87 11.32 37.20
N LEU A 58 24.07 11.83 37.54
CA LEU A 58 24.26 13.19 38.03
C LEU A 58 23.62 14.23 37.11
N ALA A 59 23.72 14.03 35.79
CA ALA A 59 23.11 14.92 34.79
C ALA A 59 21.58 14.95 34.87
N THR A 60 20.93 13.79 35.05
CA THR A 60 19.45 13.71 35.14
C THR A 60 18.94 14.31 36.45
N SER A 61 19.65 14.05 37.56
CA SER A 61 19.30 14.60 38.87
C SER A 61 19.44 16.12 38.92
N ALA A 62 20.52 16.67 38.33
CA ALA A 62 20.72 18.11 38.21
C ALA A 62 19.63 18.76 37.34
N ALA A 63 19.38 18.23 36.14
CA ALA A 63 18.38 18.77 35.22
C ALA A 63 16.95 18.75 35.80
N LEU A 64 16.58 17.69 36.53
CA LEU A 64 15.31 17.63 37.26
C LEU A 64 15.20 18.72 38.32
N THR A 65 16.26 18.91 39.10
CA THR A 65 16.31 19.90 40.19
C THR A 65 16.21 21.32 39.62
N ASP A 66 16.94 21.60 38.55
CA ASP A 66 16.95 22.90 37.88
C ASP A 66 15.55 23.22 37.30
N ASP A 67 14.97 22.32 36.50
CA ASP A 67 13.65 22.52 35.88
C ASP A 67 12.52 22.68 36.92
N PHE A 68 12.58 21.96 38.05
CA PHE A 68 11.61 22.17 39.13
C PHE A 68 11.82 23.51 39.85
N SER A 69 13.07 23.95 40.04
CA SER A 69 13.37 25.23 40.69
C SER A 69 12.99 26.45 39.82
N GLU A 70 13.08 26.32 38.51
CA GLU A 70 12.70 27.37 37.55
C GLU A 70 11.21 27.33 37.17
N SER A 71 10.48 26.32 37.65
CA SER A 71 9.05 26.18 37.37
C SER A 71 8.21 27.26 38.09
N PRO A 72 7.02 27.63 37.55
CA PRO A 72 6.15 28.62 38.19
C PRO A 72 5.35 28.04 39.38
N LEU A 73 5.80 26.93 39.98
CA LEU A 73 5.14 26.34 41.14
C LEU A 73 5.34 27.22 42.38
N PRO A 74 4.30 27.45 43.21
CA PRO A 74 4.41 28.33 44.38
C PRO A 74 5.15 27.70 45.59
N TYR A 75 5.70 26.49 45.43
CA TYR A 75 6.37 25.71 46.46
C TYR A 75 7.51 24.89 45.84
N LYS A 76 8.45 24.44 46.68
CA LYS A 76 9.57 23.61 46.23
C LYS A 76 9.13 22.17 45.99
N VAL A 77 9.78 21.52 45.02
CA VAL A 77 9.65 20.08 44.77
C VAL A 77 10.95 19.41 45.17
N ASP A 78 10.91 18.52 46.16
CA ASP A 78 12.06 17.74 46.60
C ASP A 78 12.00 16.33 45.98
N VAL A 79 13.05 15.96 45.27
CA VAL A 79 13.14 14.68 44.54
C VAL A 79 14.15 13.76 45.22
N VAL A 80 13.69 12.58 45.62
CA VAL A 80 14.53 11.52 46.19
C VAL A 80 14.67 10.36 45.20
N ASP A 81 15.89 9.87 45.08
CA ASP A 81 16.22 8.70 44.27
C ASP A 81 16.11 7.42 45.13
N TRP A 82 15.23 6.50 44.74
CA TRP A 82 14.94 5.30 45.53
C TRP A 82 16.18 4.46 45.78
N ALA A 83 17.04 4.25 44.78
CA ALA A 83 18.23 3.42 44.89
C ALA A 83 19.24 3.91 45.94
N THR A 84 19.29 5.22 46.22
CA THR A 84 20.21 5.82 47.19
C THR A 84 19.56 6.08 48.56
N THR A 85 18.25 5.88 48.66
CA THR A 85 17.46 6.08 49.88
C THR A 85 17.65 4.92 50.86
N SER A 86 17.80 5.24 52.16
CA SER A 86 17.97 4.23 53.22
C SER A 86 16.72 3.37 53.46
N GLU A 87 16.89 2.13 53.92
CA GLU A 87 15.76 1.21 54.16
C GLU A 87 14.74 1.74 55.18
N SER A 88 15.20 2.45 56.21
CA SER A 88 14.32 3.07 57.20
C SER A 88 13.46 4.18 56.59
N PHE A 89 14.00 4.95 55.64
CA PHE A 89 13.27 6.01 54.94
C PHE A 89 12.34 5.45 53.85
N ARG A 90 12.75 4.39 53.13
CA ARG A 90 11.88 3.68 52.18
C ARG A 90 10.58 3.19 52.83
N LYS A 91 10.64 2.62 54.04
CA LYS A 91 9.46 2.20 54.80
C LYS A 91 8.50 3.35 55.13
N ILE A 92 9.02 4.57 55.33
CA ILE A 92 8.20 5.77 55.58
C ILE A 92 7.46 6.16 54.30
N ILE A 93 8.17 6.18 53.17
CA ILE A 93 7.59 6.51 51.86
C ILE A 93 6.52 5.47 51.49
N GLU A 94 6.79 4.17 51.65
CA GLU A 94 5.85 3.10 51.29
C GLU A 94 4.53 3.16 52.06
N ARG A 95 4.56 3.59 53.33
CA ARG A 95 3.36 3.66 54.16
C ARG A 95 2.36 4.70 53.65
N ASP A 96 2.86 5.79 53.07
CA ASP A 96 2.10 7.01 52.81
C ASP A 96 2.20 7.48 51.34
N ARG A 97 2.54 6.58 50.41
CA ARG A 97 2.74 6.89 48.99
C ARG A 97 1.43 7.09 48.23
N ILE A 98 1.45 8.04 47.30
CA ILE A 98 0.46 8.17 46.22
C ILE A 98 1.20 8.06 44.89
N LEU A 99 0.72 7.17 44.03
CA LEU A 99 1.28 6.98 42.70
C LEU A 99 0.98 8.20 41.82
N VAL A 100 2.01 8.89 41.34
CA VAL A 100 1.87 10.07 40.47
C VAL A 100 2.34 9.82 39.04
N GLN A 101 3.32 8.93 38.83
CA GLN A 101 3.75 8.47 37.50
C GLN A 101 4.04 6.97 37.55
N LYS A 102 3.63 6.21 36.54
CA LYS A 102 3.93 4.76 36.43
C LYS A 102 5.27 4.52 35.72
N ASN A 103 5.93 3.42 36.05
CA ASN A 103 7.17 2.97 35.41
C ASN A 103 7.01 2.80 33.89
N ASN A 104 7.85 3.46 33.07
CA ASN A 104 8.01 3.13 31.63
C ASN A 104 9.37 2.46 31.31
N ARG A 105 10.05 1.79 32.26
CA ARG A 105 11.21 0.93 31.94
C ARG A 105 10.72 -0.26 31.11
N GLY A 106 10.79 -0.08 29.80
CA GLY A 106 10.63 -1.12 28.79
C GLY A 106 9.23 -1.71 28.73
N SER A 107 8.30 -1.03 28.06
CA SER A 107 7.24 -1.68 27.30
C SER A 107 6.50 -0.62 26.47
N GLY A 108 6.34 -0.85 25.16
CA GLY A 108 5.09 -0.44 24.55
C GLY A 108 3.99 -0.99 25.43
N ILE A 109 2.96 -0.20 25.75
CA ILE A 109 1.98 -0.48 26.80
C ILE A 109 1.86 -1.99 27.02
N ASN A 110 2.38 -2.50 28.15
CA ASN A 110 2.10 -3.86 28.54
C ASN A 110 0.64 -3.86 28.96
N PHE A 111 -0.22 -3.82 27.95
CA PHE A 111 -1.52 -4.39 28.06
C PHE A 111 -1.33 -5.84 28.52
N ASP A 112 -2.35 -6.47 29.11
CA ASP A 112 -2.31 -7.92 29.28
C ASP A 112 -2.22 -8.57 27.89
N VAL A 113 -1.00 -8.73 27.39
CA VAL A 113 -0.71 -9.35 26.11
C VAL A 113 -0.92 -10.83 26.33
N MET A 114 -2.10 -11.30 25.94
CA MET A 114 -2.43 -12.70 26.01
C MET A 114 -1.62 -13.44 24.95
N VAL A 115 -0.86 -14.44 25.40
CA VAL A 115 -0.18 -15.37 24.50
C VAL A 115 -1.04 -16.62 24.39
N MET A 116 -1.65 -16.81 23.23
CA MET A 116 -2.57 -17.91 22.99
C MET A 116 -2.26 -18.59 21.65
N PRO A 117 -2.47 -19.91 21.53
CA PRO A 117 -2.37 -20.58 20.24
C PRO A 117 -3.48 -20.08 19.30
N LEU A 118 -3.19 -20.02 18.01
CA LEU A 118 -4.09 -19.55 16.96
C LEU A 118 -5.47 -20.22 17.05
N GLU A 119 -5.52 -21.52 17.34
CA GLU A 119 -6.78 -22.27 17.47
C GLU A 119 -7.74 -21.71 18.54
N GLU A 120 -7.22 -21.18 19.64
CA GLU A 120 -8.07 -20.62 20.71
C GLU A 120 -8.56 -19.20 20.39
N CYS A 121 -7.92 -18.53 19.43
CA CYS A 121 -8.23 -17.17 19.00
C CYS A 121 -9.21 -17.12 17.82
N LEU A 122 -9.58 -18.26 17.23
CA LEU A 122 -10.42 -18.33 16.03
C LEU A 122 -11.84 -18.81 16.35
N ASP A 123 -12.82 -18.19 15.72
CA ASP A 123 -14.21 -18.68 15.63
C ASP A 123 -14.35 -19.76 14.55
N ALA A 124 -13.66 -19.58 13.42
CA ALA A 124 -13.67 -20.54 12.33
C ALA A 124 -12.30 -20.65 11.65
N LEU A 125 -11.92 -21.90 11.34
CA LEU A 125 -10.82 -22.24 10.44
C LEU A 125 -11.38 -23.11 9.32
N ILE A 126 -11.58 -22.51 8.14
CA ILE A 126 -12.14 -23.19 6.97
C ILE A 126 -11.00 -23.65 6.07
N ASP A 127 -10.96 -24.94 5.78
CA ASP A 127 -9.81 -25.58 5.15
C ASP A 127 -10.23 -26.55 4.04
N TYR A 128 -9.92 -26.19 2.79
CA TYR A 128 -10.19 -27.01 1.61
C TYR A 128 -8.94 -27.68 1.03
N ARG A 129 -7.90 -27.90 1.86
CA ARG A 129 -6.66 -28.55 1.42
C ARG A 129 -6.87 -29.90 0.74
N GLY A 130 -6.07 -30.15 -0.30
CA GLY A 130 -5.91 -31.45 -0.96
C GLY A 130 -6.97 -31.83 -2.00
N LYS A 131 -7.93 -30.94 -2.31
CA LYS A 131 -8.87 -31.14 -3.42
C LYS A 131 -8.91 -29.90 -4.30
N THR A 132 -8.96 -30.07 -5.61
CA THR A 132 -9.11 -28.97 -6.57
C THR A 132 -10.49 -29.07 -7.24
N PRO A 133 -11.29 -28.00 -7.28
CA PRO A 133 -12.57 -28.02 -8.00
C PRO A 133 -12.33 -27.97 -9.51
N VAL A 134 -13.36 -28.35 -10.29
CA VAL A 134 -13.33 -28.15 -11.75
C VAL A 134 -13.33 -26.65 -12.03
N LYS A 135 -12.33 -26.21 -12.80
CA LYS A 135 -12.15 -24.80 -13.13
C LYS A 135 -12.94 -24.45 -14.39
N THR A 136 -13.48 -23.25 -14.38
CA THR A 136 -14.27 -22.66 -15.47
C THR A 136 -13.74 -21.26 -15.77
N GLU A 137 -14.05 -20.75 -16.96
CA GLU A 137 -13.69 -19.39 -17.39
C GLU A 137 -14.65 -18.33 -16.85
N SER A 138 -15.80 -18.73 -16.32
CA SER A 138 -16.79 -17.84 -15.71
C SER A 138 -17.57 -18.56 -14.61
N GLY A 139 -18.06 -17.82 -13.62
CA GLY A 139 -18.81 -18.39 -12.50
C GLY A 139 -18.51 -17.68 -11.18
N ILE A 140 -18.39 -18.45 -10.10
CA ILE A 140 -18.02 -17.93 -8.79
C ILE A 140 -16.49 -17.86 -8.69
N PRO A 141 -15.90 -16.72 -8.32
CA PRO A 141 -14.44 -16.56 -8.25
C PRO A 141 -13.78 -17.59 -7.33
N LEU A 142 -12.74 -18.24 -7.83
CA LEU A 142 -11.93 -19.21 -7.08
C LEU A 142 -10.66 -18.53 -6.57
N ILE A 143 -10.55 -18.39 -5.25
CA ILE A 143 -9.38 -17.80 -4.61
C ILE A 143 -8.27 -18.85 -4.52
N THR A 144 -7.24 -18.68 -5.34
CA THR A 144 -6.04 -19.53 -5.35
C THR A 144 -4.86 -18.80 -4.72
N ALA A 145 -3.82 -19.54 -4.36
CA ALA A 145 -2.59 -18.94 -3.82
C ALA A 145 -1.89 -17.97 -4.81
N LYS A 146 -2.24 -18.01 -6.10
CA LYS A 146 -1.66 -17.12 -7.13
C LYS A 146 -2.15 -15.68 -7.01
N VAL A 147 -3.37 -15.49 -6.49
CA VAL A 147 -4.05 -14.18 -6.46
C VAL A 147 -4.01 -13.53 -5.09
N ILE A 148 -3.49 -14.21 -4.06
CA ILE A 148 -3.28 -13.64 -2.74
C ILE A 148 -1.86 -13.07 -2.72
N LYS A 149 -1.73 -11.75 -2.64
CA LYS A 149 -0.42 -11.08 -2.57
C LYS A 149 -0.49 -9.81 -1.76
N GLY A 150 0.46 -9.62 -0.85
CA GLY A 150 0.71 -8.33 -0.20
C GLY A 150 -0.54 -7.74 0.47
N GLY A 151 -1.33 -8.56 1.16
CA GLY A 151 -2.52 -8.13 1.90
C GLY A 151 -3.82 -8.07 1.09
N ARG A 152 -3.76 -8.30 -0.23
CA ARG A 152 -4.91 -8.15 -1.14
C ARG A 152 -5.14 -9.37 -2.02
N ILE A 153 -6.34 -9.42 -2.57
CA ILE A 153 -6.74 -10.40 -3.57
C ILE A 153 -6.69 -9.69 -4.93
N GLU A 154 -5.73 -10.07 -5.76
CA GLU A 154 -5.69 -9.68 -7.17
C GLU A 154 -6.91 -10.27 -7.92
N THR A 155 -7.32 -9.64 -9.01
CA THR A 155 -8.49 -10.07 -9.79
C THR A 155 -8.39 -11.55 -10.16
N PRO A 156 -9.32 -12.40 -9.67
CA PRO A 156 -9.31 -13.83 -9.98
C PRO A 156 -9.56 -14.08 -11.47
N THR A 157 -8.78 -14.97 -12.06
CA THR A 157 -8.96 -15.45 -13.44
C THR A 157 -9.49 -16.88 -13.53
N GLU A 158 -9.67 -17.53 -12.37
CA GLU A 158 -10.14 -18.90 -12.26
C GLU A 158 -11.48 -18.89 -11.51
N PHE A 159 -12.46 -19.64 -12.02
CA PHE A 159 -13.83 -19.69 -11.47
C PHE A 159 -14.29 -21.13 -11.26
N ILE A 160 -15.34 -21.31 -10.46
CA ILE A 160 -16.11 -22.56 -10.39
C ILE A 160 -17.54 -22.32 -10.89
N ALA A 161 -18.15 -23.34 -11.49
CA ALA A 161 -19.54 -23.28 -11.92
C ALA A 161 -20.47 -22.98 -10.72
N LYS A 162 -21.56 -22.25 -10.96
CA LYS A 162 -22.48 -21.85 -9.87
C LYS A 162 -23.14 -23.05 -9.23
N GLU A 163 -23.43 -24.08 -10.02
CA GLU A 163 -24.09 -25.32 -9.60
C GLU A 163 -23.18 -26.17 -8.70
N ASP A 164 -21.86 -26.09 -8.91
CA ASP A 164 -20.87 -26.86 -8.15
C ASP A 164 -20.59 -26.25 -6.77
N TYR A 165 -20.97 -25.00 -6.53
CA TYR A 165 -20.58 -24.24 -5.33
C TYR A 165 -21.01 -24.90 -4.02
N ASP A 166 -22.29 -25.27 -3.89
CA ASP A 166 -22.82 -25.84 -2.64
C ASP A 166 -22.26 -27.25 -2.40
N SER A 167 -21.92 -27.96 -3.48
CA SER A 167 -21.23 -29.25 -3.40
C SER A 167 -19.76 -29.10 -2.96
N TRP A 168 -19.13 -28.00 -3.34
CA TRP A 168 -17.74 -27.68 -3.04
C TRP A 168 -17.57 -27.14 -1.63
N MET A 169 -18.33 -26.11 -1.28
CA MET A 169 -18.16 -25.29 -0.07
C MET A 169 -18.85 -25.89 1.18
N ARG A 170 -18.62 -27.18 1.45
CA ARG A 170 -19.27 -27.91 2.56
C ARG A 170 -18.62 -27.76 3.93
N ARG A 171 -17.36 -27.33 3.98
CA ARG A 171 -16.57 -27.22 5.24
C ARG A 171 -16.74 -25.88 5.95
N GLY A 172 -17.51 -24.98 5.37
CA GLY A 172 -17.75 -23.64 5.88
C GLY A 172 -17.78 -22.61 4.76
N LEU A 173 -18.53 -21.54 5.00
CA LEU A 173 -18.69 -20.41 4.10
C LEU A 173 -17.85 -19.21 4.59
N PRO A 174 -16.93 -18.70 3.77
CA PRO A 174 -16.22 -17.47 4.05
C PRO A 174 -17.18 -16.28 4.10
N LYS A 175 -16.87 -15.32 4.97
CA LYS A 175 -17.61 -14.08 5.14
C LYS A 175 -16.73 -12.89 4.78
N ALA A 176 -17.38 -11.77 4.49
CA ALA A 176 -16.71 -10.48 4.35
C ALA A 176 -15.88 -10.20 5.63
N GLY A 177 -14.64 -9.76 5.42
CA GLY A 177 -13.71 -9.45 6.50
C GLY A 177 -12.92 -10.66 7.04
N ASP A 178 -13.20 -11.90 6.63
CA ASP A 178 -12.34 -13.04 7.00
C ASP A 178 -10.95 -12.91 6.36
N VAL A 179 -9.94 -13.52 6.98
CA VAL A 179 -8.55 -13.49 6.48
C VAL A 179 -8.22 -14.81 5.79
N VAL A 180 -7.73 -14.75 4.55
CA VAL A 180 -7.18 -15.90 3.85
C VAL A 180 -5.66 -15.95 4.01
N LEU A 181 -5.12 -17.17 4.16
CA LEU A 181 -3.69 -17.44 4.27
C LEU A 181 -3.31 -18.55 3.28
N THR A 182 -2.23 -18.33 2.52
CA THR A 182 -1.63 -19.38 1.70
C THR A 182 -0.80 -20.31 2.56
N VAL A 183 -1.03 -21.61 2.41
CA VAL A 183 -0.35 -22.66 3.20
C VAL A 183 0.80 -23.32 2.45
N GLU A 184 0.96 -23.03 1.15
CA GLU A 184 1.95 -23.62 0.26
C GLU A 184 2.07 -22.78 -1.02
N ALA A 185 3.28 -22.65 -1.56
CA ALA A 185 3.58 -22.15 -2.92
C ALA A 185 2.89 -20.81 -3.33
N PRO A 186 3.24 -19.67 -2.72
CA PRO A 186 4.13 -19.49 -1.57
C PRO A 186 3.41 -19.69 -0.23
N LEU A 187 4.12 -20.11 0.81
CA LEU A 187 3.59 -20.13 2.19
C LEU A 187 3.67 -18.72 2.79
N GLY A 188 2.58 -18.26 3.41
CA GLY A 188 2.58 -17.05 4.25
C GLY A 188 1.91 -15.82 3.64
N GLU A 189 1.47 -15.85 2.39
CA GLU A 189 0.71 -14.74 1.80
C GLU A 189 -0.67 -14.65 2.43
N VAL A 190 -1.10 -13.43 2.72
CA VAL A 190 -2.39 -13.16 3.37
C VAL A 190 -3.17 -12.09 2.65
N ALA A 191 -4.49 -12.18 2.74
CA ALA A 191 -5.40 -11.12 2.29
C ALA A 191 -6.70 -11.14 3.07
N GLN A 192 -7.42 -10.03 3.07
CA GLN A 192 -8.75 -9.93 3.66
C GLN A 192 -9.83 -10.07 2.57
N LEU A 193 -10.87 -10.86 2.87
CA LEU A 193 -11.98 -11.08 1.94
C LEU A 193 -12.92 -9.86 1.90
N GLY A 194 -13.31 -9.47 0.68
CA GLY A 194 -14.39 -8.51 0.45
C GLY A 194 -15.79 -9.12 0.58
N PRO A 195 -16.84 -8.37 0.21
CA PRO A 195 -18.24 -8.82 0.30
C PRO A 195 -18.65 -9.84 -0.77
N ALA A 196 -17.83 -10.03 -1.80
CA ALA A 196 -18.14 -10.92 -2.91
C ALA A 196 -18.23 -12.39 -2.46
N LYS A 197 -19.17 -13.13 -3.05
CA LYS A 197 -19.26 -14.59 -2.86
C LYS A 197 -18.08 -15.27 -3.56
N ILE A 198 -17.27 -16.01 -2.82
CA ILE A 198 -16.06 -16.67 -3.32
C ILE A 198 -16.01 -18.15 -2.96
N ALA A 199 -15.21 -18.90 -3.72
CA ALA A 199 -14.82 -20.27 -3.43
C ALA A 199 -13.32 -20.35 -3.09
N LEU A 200 -12.93 -21.31 -2.25
CA LEU A 200 -11.53 -21.49 -1.84
C LEU A 200 -10.89 -22.65 -2.58
N ALA A 201 -9.63 -22.48 -2.98
CA ALA A 201 -8.82 -23.53 -3.58
C ALA A 201 -7.94 -24.27 -2.56
N GLN A 202 -7.30 -25.33 -3.03
CA GLN A 202 -6.59 -26.32 -2.21
C GLN A 202 -5.39 -25.82 -1.38
N ARG A 203 -4.87 -24.62 -1.64
CA ARG A 203 -3.68 -24.06 -0.95
C ARG A 203 -3.99 -22.85 -0.10
N VAL A 204 -5.27 -22.63 0.17
CA VAL A 204 -5.76 -21.45 0.90
C VAL A 204 -6.62 -21.93 2.07
N VAL A 205 -6.38 -21.34 3.23
CA VAL A 205 -7.25 -21.50 4.40
C VAL A 205 -7.87 -20.16 4.74
N THR A 206 -9.04 -20.18 5.36
CA THR A 206 -9.71 -18.99 5.87
C THR A 206 -9.72 -19.02 7.39
N LEU A 207 -9.32 -17.91 7.98
CA LEU A 207 -9.21 -17.67 9.41
C LEU A 207 -10.22 -16.57 9.78
N ARG A 208 -11.08 -16.86 10.74
CA ARG A 208 -11.99 -15.89 11.34
C ARG A 208 -11.66 -15.77 12.82
N GLY A 209 -11.24 -14.58 13.22
CA GLY A 209 -10.99 -14.23 14.62
C GLY A 209 -12.25 -14.34 15.46
N LYS A 210 -12.07 -14.78 16.70
CA LYS A 210 -13.15 -14.87 17.68
C LYS A 210 -13.50 -13.47 18.17
N ALA A 211 -14.80 -13.15 18.15
CA ALA A 211 -15.31 -11.84 18.56
C ALA A 211 -14.85 -11.50 19.99
N GLY A 212 -14.38 -10.26 20.20
CA GLY A 212 -13.84 -9.79 21.47
C GLY A 212 -12.42 -10.28 21.80
N VAL A 213 -11.86 -11.23 21.04
CA VAL A 213 -10.52 -11.79 21.27
C VAL A 213 -9.54 -11.39 20.17
N LEU A 214 -9.94 -11.56 18.91
CA LEU A 214 -9.09 -11.32 17.75
C LEU A 214 -9.84 -10.57 16.65
N ASN A 215 -9.38 -9.36 16.34
CA ASN A 215 -9.90 -8.60 15.20
C ASN A 215 -9.31 -9.15 13.88
N ASN A 216 -10.16 -9.37 12.87
CA ASN A 216 -9.71 -9.94 11.59
C ASN A 216 -8.73 -9.03 10.82
N THR A 217 -8.95 -7.71 10.83
CA THR A 217 -8.04 -6.77 10.18
C THR A 217 -6.71 -6.69 10.93
N TYR A 218 -6.73 -6.76 12.26
CA TYR A 218 -5.50 -6.91 13.04
C TYR A 218 -4.77 -8.22 12.71
N LEU A 219 -5.49 -9.34 12.60
CA LEU A 219 -4.93 -10.64 12.20
C LEU A 219 -4.24 -10.56 10.82
N LEU A 220 -4.83 -9.85 9.85
CA LEU A 220 -4.22 -9.62 8.54
C LEU A 220 -2.81 -9.02 8.71
N TYR A 221 -2.69 -7.90 9.42
CA TYR A 221 -1.43 -7.20 9.63
C TYR A 221 -0.45 -7.99 10.50
N LEU A 222 -0.95 -8.67 11.53
CA LEU A 222 -0.15 -9.54 12.38
C LEU A 222 0.53 -10.65 11.58
N LEU A 223 -0.21 -11.30 10.68
CA LEU A 223 0.34 -12.35 9.82
C LEU A 223 1.39 -11.82 8.83
N GLN A 224 1.41 -10.53 8.51
CA GLN A 224 2.42 -9.93 7.61
C GLN A 224 3.74 -9.60 8.33
N THR A 225 3.76 -9.57 9.66
CA THR A 225 4.98 -9.26 10.42
C THR A 225 6.08 -10.30 10.23
N GLU A 226 7.35 -9.87 10.27
CA GLU A 226 8.49 -10.79 10.17
C GLU A 226 8.50 -11.86 11.25
N GLU A 227 8.09 -11.52 12.47
CA GLU A 227 7.95 -12.48 13.58
C GLU A 227 6.99 -13.61 13.19
N MET A 228 5.80 -13.26 12.69
CA MET A 228 4.78 -14.24 12.36
C MET A 228 5.16 -15.06 11.12
N GLN A 229 5.74 -14.42 10.11
CA GLN A 229 6.28 -15.11 8.93
C GLN A 229 7.38 -16.10 9.32
N SER A 230 8.24 -15.74 10.26
CA SER A 230 9.29 -16.64 10.78
C SER A 230 8.69 -17.81 11.55
N GLN A 231 7.68 -17.59 12.38
CA GLN A 231 6.96 -18.67 13.08
C GLN A 231 6.29 -19.65 12.09
N LEU A 232 5.66 -19.14 11.03
CA LEU A 232 5.04 -19.97 9.99
C LEU A 232 6.09 -20.82 9.25
N LYS A 233 7.22 -20.21 8.86
CA LYS A 233 8.32 -20.90 8.17
C LYS A 233 8.98 -21.96 9.05
N ALA A 234 9.18 -21.68 10.35
CA ALA A 234 9.77 -22.64 11.30
C ALA A 234 8.91 -23.91 11.49
N ARG A 235 7.60 -23.80 11.25
CA ARG A 235 6.65 -24.92 11.30
C ARG A 235 6.37 -25.54 9.93
N ALA A 236 6.96 -24.99 8.87
CA ALA A 236 6.81 -25.51 7.52
C ALA A 236 7.58 -26.82 7.36
N THR A 237 7.07 -27.67 6.47
CA THR A 237 7.69 -28.94 6.10
C THR A 237 7.82 -29.01 4.58
N GLY A 238 8.73 -29.85 4.08
CA GLY A 238 9.02 -30.01 2.66
C GLY A 238 10.33 -29.34 2.25
N THR A 239 11.08 -29.97 1.34
CA THR A 239 12.39 -29.49 0.88
C THR A 239 12.30 -28.71 -0.43
N THR A 240 11.40 -29.11 -1.34
CA THR A 240 11.22 -28.48 -2.66
C THR A 240 10.07 -27.48 -2.70
N VAL A 241 9.02 -27.72 -1.90
CA VAL A 241 7.90 -26.80 -1.70
C VAL A 241 7.58 -26.76 -0.21
N LEU A 242 7.81 -25.60 0.40
CA LEU A 242 7.50 -25.38 1.81
C LEU A 242 5.99 -25.24 1.99
N GLY A 243 5.43 -26.02 2.91
CA GLY A 243 4.04 -25.90 3.32
C GLY A 243 3.81 -26.23 4.79
N ILE A 244 2.77 -25.65 5.37
CA ILE A 244 2.41 -25.86 6.79
C ILE A 244 1.23 -26.83 6.91
N LYS A 245 1.32 -27.80 7.82
CA LYS A 245 0.21 -28.71 8.13
C LYS A 245 -0.85 -27.99 8.97
N GLN A 246 -2.12 -28.39 8.86
CA GLN A 246 -3.19 -27.76 9.64
C GLN A 246 -2.95 -27.87 11.15
N SER A 247 -2.51 -29.04 11.62
CA SER A 247 -2.19 -29.30 13.02
C SER A 247 -1.08 -28.40 13.55
N GLU A 248 -0.14 -27.98 12.69
CA GLU A 248 0.95 -27.08 13.08
C GLU A 248 0.55 -25.61 13.00
N LEU A 249 -0.26 -25.25 12.00
CA LEU A 249 -0.84 -23.90 11.89
C LEU A 249 -1.66 -23.54 13.13
N ARG A 250 -2.46 -24.48 13.65
CA ARG A 250 -3.27 -24.31 14.88
C ARG A 250 -2.43 -23.97 16.12
N LYS A 251 -1.16 -24.38 16.16
CA LYS A 251 -0.22 -24.19 17.27
C LYS A 251 0.63 -22.92 17.16
N VAL A 252 0.43 -22.10 16.13
CA VAL A 252 1.12 -20.82 15.99
C VAL A 252 0.71 -19.93 17.16
N SER A 253 1.68 -19.34 17.87
CA SER A 253 1.41 -18.55 19.07
C SER A 253 1.20 -17.08 18.70
N LEU A 254 0.06 -16.53 19.06
CA LEU A 254 -0.25 -15.12 18.86
C LEU A 254 -0.03 -14.34 20.15
N ARG A 255 0.63 -13.19 20.05
CA ARG A 255 0.70 -12.18 21.11
C ARG A 255 -0.38 -11.14 20.84
N LEU A 256 -1.44 -11.15 21.63
CA LEU A 256 -2.62 -10.33 21.38
C LEU A 256 -2.73 -9.23 22.44
N PRO A 257 -2.63 -7.95 22.04
CA PRO A 257 -3.05 -6.85 22.91
C PRO A 257 -4.59 -6.87 23.05
N PRO A 258 -5.15 -6.09 23.98
CA PRO A 258 -6.58 -5.85 24.14
C PRO A 258 -7.25 -5.48 22.82
N ILE A 259 -8.51 -5.88 22.71
CA ILE A 259 -9.24 -5.80 21.45
C ILE A 259 -9.41 -4.37 20.93
N ASP A 260 -9.52 -3.39 21.81
CA ASP A 260 -9.58 -1.95 21.49
C ASP A 260 -8.30 -1.47 20.79
N ILE A 261 -7.14 -1.95 21.25
CA ILE A 261 -5.84 -1.64 20.64
C ILE A 261 -5.69 -2.33 19.31
N GLN A 262 -6.11 -3.60 19.21
CA GLN A 262 -6.14 -4.30 17.93
C GLN A 262 -6.97 -3.53 16.90
N VAL A 263 -8.16 -3.06 17.28
CA VAL A 263 -9.06 -2.28 16.42
C VAL A 263 -8.42 -0.97 15.99
N ASN A 264 -7.84 -0.20 16.91
CA ASN A 264 -7.21 1.08 16.59
C ASN A 264 -5.99 0.93 15.67
N THR A 265 -5.09 -0.01 15.98
CA THR A 265 -3.93 -0.33 15.13
C THR A 265 -4.37 -0.77 13.73
N ALA A 266 -5.34 -1.67 13.67
CA ALA A 266 -5.88 -2.15 12.40
C ALA A 266 -6.54 -1.03 11.59
N ALA A 267 -7.27 -0.11 12.22
CA ALA A 267 -7.92 1.00 11.55
C ALA A 267 -6.92 1.96 10.88
N ILE A 268 -5.81 2.27 11.55
CA ILE A 268 -4.77 3.15 10.99
C ILE A 268 -4.12 2.53 9.75
N LEU A 269 -3.68 1.27 9.86
CA LEU A 269 -3.05 0.56 8.75
C LEU A 269 -4.03 0.37 7.58
N LYS A 270 -5.28 0.03 7.91
CA LYS A 270 -6.36 -0.12 6.92
C LYS A 270 -6.66 1.19 6.20
N ALA A 271 -6.67 2.34 6.89
CA ALA A 271 -6.89 3.62 6.25
C ALA A 271 -5.82 3.95 5.20
N LEU A 272 -4.55 3.59 5.45
CA LEU A 272 -3.46 3.75 4.47
C LEU A 272 -3.66 2.82 3.27
N ASP A 273 -3.92 1.53 3.52
CA ASP A 273 -4.16 0.55 2.44
C ASP A 273 -5.40 0.90 1.60
N ASP A 274 -6.47 1.36 2.22
CA ASP A 274 -7.69 1.80 1.54
C ASP A 274 -7.42 3.01 0.66
N LYS A 275 -6.59 3.96 1.13
CA LYS A 275 -6.18 5.10 0.31
C LYS A 275 -5.31 4.68 -0.87
N ILE A 276 -4.38 3.74 -0.68
CA ILE A 276 -3.54 3.18 -1.75
C ILE A 276 -4.42 2.45 -2.79
N ALA A 277 -5.39 1.65 -2.33
CA ALA A 277 -6.32 0.95 -3.20
C ALA A 277 -7.16 1.93 -4.03
N LEU A 278 -7.70 2.97 -3.40
CA LEU A 278 -8.47 4.02 -4.07
C LEU A 278 -7.66 4.75 -5.15
N LEU A 279 -6.38 5.05 -4.89
CA LEU A 279 -5.50 5.69 -5.88
C LEU A 279 -5.29 4.80 -7.10
N ARG A 280 -5.10 3.49 -6.89
CA ARG A 280 -4.96 2.51 -7.98
C ARG A 280 -6.25 2.35 -8.79
N GLU A 281 -7.40 2.28 -8.12
CA GLU A 281 -8.71 2.21 -8.79
C GLU A 281 -9.01 3.49 -9.58
N THR A 282 -8.63 4.64 -9.02
CA THR A 282 -8.72 5.93 -9.74
C THR A 282 -7.88 5.88 -11.01
N ASN A 283 -6.66 5.34 -10.99
CA ASN A 283 -5.83 5.20 -12.18
C ASN A 283 -6.46 4.30 -13.25
N ILE A 284 -7.06 3.18 -12.85
CA ILE A 284 -7.80 2.30 -13.77
C ILE A 284 -8.95 3.07 -14.43
N THR A 285 -9.68 3.88 -13.65
CA THR A 285 -10.80 4.67 -14.15
C THR A 285 -10.33 5.77 -15.12
N LEU A 286 -9.25 6.49 -14.78
CA LEU A 286 -8.67 7.52 -15.64
C LEU A 286 -8.15 6.93 -16.97
N GLU A 287 -7.49 5.77 -16.92
CA GLU A 287 -7.07 5.02 -18.10
C GLU A 287 -8.28 4.59 -18.95
N ALA A 288 -9.35 4.10 -18.33
CA ALA A 288 -10.57 3.70 -19.04
C ALA A 288 -11.25 4.90 -19.73
N ILE A 289 -11.26 6.08 -19.11
CA ILE A 289 -11.77 7.32 -19.72
C ILE A 289 -10.93 7.68 -20.94
N ALA A 290 -9.60 7.69 -20.82
CA ALA A 290 -8.70 7.99 -21.95
C ALA A 290 -8.88 7.00 -23.11
N GLN A 291 -8.99 5.70 -22.81
CA GLN A 291 -9.22 4.66 -23.82
C GLN A 291 -10.61 4.76 -24.47
N ALA A 292 -11.65 5.13 -23.72
CA ALA A 292 -12.99 5.36 -24.26
C ALA A 292 -13.01 6.55 -25.22
N LEU A 293 -12.38 7.67 -24.86
CA LEU A 293 -12.23 8.82 -25.74
C LEU A 293 -11.41 8.47 -26.99
N PHE A 294 -10.30 7.76 -26.82
CA PHE A 294 -9.46 7.30 -27.95
C PHE A 294 -10.28 6.42 -28.92
N LYS A 295 -11.00 5.44 -28.39
CA LYS A 295 -11.85 4.55 -29.19
C LYS A 295 -12.91 5.33 -29.94
N SER A 296 -13.62 6.22 -29.24
CA SER A 296 -14.68 7.05 -29.83
C SER A 296 -14.14 7.96 -30.95
N TRP A 297 -13.02 8.65 -30.71
CA TRP A 297 -12.52 9.67 -31.64
C TRP A 297 -11.76 9.08 -32.82
N PHE A 298 -10.96 8.04 -32.62
CA PHE A 298 -9.96 7.58 -33.61
C PHE A 298 -10.17 6.16 -34.11
N VAL A 299 -11.08 5.38 -33.51
CA VAL A 299 -11.38 4.00 -33.93
C VAL A 299 -12.78 3.90 -34.50
N ASP A 300 -13.79 4.32 -33.74
CA ASP A 300 -15.20 4.23 -34.15
C ASP A 300 -15.65 5.46 -34.95
N PHE A 301 -14.92 6.58 -34.78
CA PHE A 301 -15.21 7.89 -35.37
C PHE A 301 -16.60 8.43 -34.99
N ASP A 302 -17.04 8.18 -33.75
CA ASP A 302 -18.39 8.54 -33.27
C ASP A 302 -18.77 10.01 -33.54
N PRO A 303 -17.87 11.01 -33.34
CA PRO A 303 -18.23 12.41 -33.60
C PRO A 303 -18.53 12.67 -35.08
N VAL A 304 -17.80 12.01 -35.97
CA VAL A 304 -17.95 12.15 -37.42
C VAL A 304 -19.21 11.41 -37.89
N ARG A 305 -19.47 10.21 -37.36
CA ARG A 305 -20.70 9.44 -37.64
C ARG A 305 -21.95 10.18 -37.19
N ALA A 306 -21.95 10.74 -35.98
CA ALA A 306 -23.06 11.53 -35.49
C ALA A 306 -23.37 12.71 -36.44
N LYS A 307 -22.34 13.47 -36.85
CA LYS A 307 -22.50 14.58 -37.79
C LYS A 307 -22.98 14.14 -39.17
N ALA A 308 -22.47 13.02 -39.69
CA ALA A 308 -22.88 12.47 -40.98
C ALA A 308 -24.37 12.04 -40.98
N GLU A 309 -24.88 11.62 -39.83
CA GLU A 309 -26.29 11.26 -39.62
C GLU A 309 -27.19 12.46 -39.24
N GLY A 310 -26.64 13.68 -39.20
CA GLY A 310 -27.37 14.88 -38.80
C GLY A 310 -27.69 14.96 -37.29
N ARG A 311 -26.97 14.19 -36.47
CA ARG A 311 -27.06 14.20 -35.00
C ARG A 311 -25.92 15.01 -34.38
N GLU A 312 -26.14 15.55 -33.20
CA GLU A 312 -25.07 16.17 -32.41
C GLU A 312 -24.19 15.08 -31.76
N PRO A 313 -22.85 15.22 -31.77
CA PRO A 313 -21.96 14.31 -31.05
C PRO A 313 -22.23 14.31 -29.53
N GLU A 314 -22.57 13.15 -28.97
CA GLU A 314 -22.79 13.01 -27.54
C GLU A 314 -21.50 13.12 -26.73
N GLY A 315 -21.55 13.79 -25.57
CA GLY A 315 -20.42 13.85 -24.63
C GLY A 315 -19.27 14.76 -25.07
N ILE A 316 -19.42 15.54 -26.14
CA ILE A 316 -18.41 16.45 -26.65
C ILE A 316 -18.97 17.88 -26.71
N PRO A 317 -18.27 18.89 -26.14
CA PRO A 317 -18.66 20.29 -26.26
C PRO A 317 -18.78 20.74 -27.73
N PRO A 318 -19.71 21.66 -28.08
CA PRO A 318 -19.90 22.13 -29.46
C PRO A 318 -18.61 22.62 -30.14
N GLU A 319 -17.77 23.35 -29.40
CA GLU A 319 -16.49 23.87 -29.89
C GLU A 319 -15.53 22.76 -30.36
N ILE A 320 -15.58 21.60 -29.71
CA ILE A 320 -14.77 20.43 -30.07
C ILE A 320 -15.46 19.64 -31.19
N ALA A 321 -16.79 19.53 -31.16
CA ALA A 321 -17.58 18.88 -32.22
C ALA A 321 -17.39 19.56 -33.59
N ASP A 322 -17.18 20.89 -33.61
CA ASP A 322 -16.92 21.66 -34.82
C ASP A 322 -15.58 21.31 -35.50
N LEU A 323 -14.63 20.75 -34.75
CA LEU A 323 -13.34 20.32 -35.30
C LEU A 323 -13.45 19.08 -36.19
N PHE A 324 -14.49 18.25 -35.99
CA PHE A 324 -14.67 17.01 -36.72
C PHE A 324 -15.38 17.24 -38.07
N PRO A 325 -14.97 16.55 -39.14
CA PRO A 325 -15.73 16.57 -40.38
C PRO A 325 -17.11 15.91 -40.19
N SER A 326 -18.01 16.11 -41.16
CA SER A 326 -19.35 15.50 -41.21
C SER A 326 -19.47 14.43 -42.31
N GLU A 327 -18.37 14.07 -42.94
CA GLU A 327 -18.33 13.17 -44.09
C GLU A 327 -17.15 12.21 -43.94
N PHE A 328 -17.26 11.07 -44.63
CA PHE A 328 -16.20 10.08 -44.75
C PHE A 328 -15.67 9.99 -46.18
N GLU A 329 -14.47 9.43 -46.32
CA GLU A 329 -13.84 9.10 -47.60
C GLU A 329 -13.23 7.69 -47.56
N ASP A 330 -13.14 7.05 -48.73
CA ASP A 330 -12.54 5.72 -48.87
C ASP A 330 -11.02 5.77 -48.69
N SER A 331 -10.47 4.80 -47.95
CA SER A 331 -9.03 4.64 -47.78
C SER A 331 -8.61 3.17 -47.75
N PRO A 332 -7.29 2.88 -47.82
CA PRO A 332 -6.78 1.53 -47.64
C PRO A 332 -7.11 0.87 -46.29
N LEU A 333 -7.48 1.66 -45.26
CA LEU A 333 -7.90 1.17 -43.95
C LEU A 333 -9.43 1.09 -43.80
N GLY A 334 -10.17 1.23 -44.91
CA GLY A 334 -11.62 1.37 -44.91
C GLY A 334 -12.05 2.83 -44.93
N GLU A 335 -13.30 3.06 -44.56
CA GLU A 335 -13.92 4.38 -44.50
C GLU A 335 -13.29 5.20 -43.35
N ILE A 336 -12.72 6.37 -43.67
CA ILE A 336 -12.08 7.29 -42.70
C ILE A 336 -12.70 8.68 -42.78
N PRO A 337 -12.62 9.49 -41.71
CA PRO A 337 -13.16 10.85 -41.76
C PRO A 337 -12.49 11.70 -42.85
N LYS A 338 -13.29 12.48 -43.57
CA LYS A 338 -12.81 13.33 -44.67
C LYS A 338 -11.70 14.28 -44.21
N GLY A 339 -10.61 14.33 -44.96
CA GLY A 339 -9.42 15.15 -44.63
C GLY A 339 -8.47 14.54 -43.60
N TRP A 340 -8.75 13.32 -43.09
CA TRP A 340 -7.77 12.53 -42.36
C TRP A 340 -6.91 11.76 -43.36
N ARG A 341 -5.69 11.38 -42.96
CA ARG A 341 -4.76 10.65 -43.84
C ARG A 341 -4.37 9.30 -43.27
N VAL A 342 -4.09 8.34 -44.13
CA VAL A 342 -3.46 7.08 -43.73
C VAL A 342 -1.94 7.24 -43.71
N GLY A 343 -1.29 6.74 -42.67
CA GLY A 343 0.16 6.73 -42.59
C GLY A 343 0.70 5.75 -41.55
N GLY A 344 2.01 5.53 -41.55
CA GLY A 344 2.67 4.71 -40.53
C GLY A 344 2.74 5.42 -39.18
N LEU A 345 2.68 4.67 -38.08
CA LEU A 345 2.83 5.16 -36.72
C LEU A 345 4.12 5.97 -36.49
N GLY A 346 5.18 5.67 -37.24
CA GLY A 346 6.45 6.40 -37.24
C GLY A 346 6.37 7.84 -37.77
N VAL A 347 5.25 8.23 -38.38
CA VAL A 347 5.01 9.61 -38.80
C VAL A 347 4.75 10.52 -37.59
N ILE A 348 4.09 9.99 -36.55
CA ILE A 348 3.72 10.76 -35.35
C ILE A 348 4.58 10.41 -34.12
N SER A 349 5.38 9.34 -34.18
CA SER A 349 6.20 8.87 -33.07
C SER A 349 7.61 8.42 -33.50
N ARG A 350 8.56 8.41 -32.57
CA ARG A 350 9.93 7.93 -32.77
C ARG A 350 10.42 7.13 -31.57
N ASN A 351 11.31 6.16 -31.81
CA ASN A 351 12.04 5.48 -30.74
C ASN A 351 13.34 6.23 -30.43
N LEU A 352 13.45 6.75 -29.21
CA LEU A 352 14.66 7.38 -28.71
C LEU A 352 15.69 6.33 -28.31
N ARG A 353 16.90 6.49 -28.85
CA ARG A 353 18.04 5.59 -28.58
C ARG A 353 19.14 6.34 -27.85
N ILE A 354 18.84 6.75 -26.62
CA ILE A 354 19.83 7.39 -25.74
C ILE A 354 20.38 6.30 -24.83
N GLY A 355 21.62 5.90 -25.04
CA GLY A 355 22.30 4.91 -24.19
C GLY A 355 22.72 5.49 -22.84
N ALA A 356 22.80 4.64 -21.84
CA ALA A 356 23.48 4.88 -20.57
C ALA A 356 24.40 3.70 -20.27
N LYS A 357 25.67 3.98 -19.97
CA LYS A 357 26.61 2.96 -19.48
C LYS A 357 26.45 2.82 -17.96
N PRO A 358 26.77 1.66 -17.37
CA PRO A 358 26.78 1.47 -15.93
C PRO A 358 27.59 2.54 -15.18
N GLU A 359 28.72 2.98 -15.75
CA GLU A 359 29.59 4.02 -15.20
C GLU A 359 28.90 5.40 -15.08
N ASP A 360 27.83 5.64 -15.85
CA ASP A 360 27.09 6.90 -15.87
C ASP A 360 25.88 6.89 -14.90
N LEU A 361 25.70 5.82 -14.12
CA LEU A 361 24.54 5.61 -13.25
C LEU A 361 24.94 5.82 -11.80
N THR A 362 24.08 6.49 -11.06
CA THR A 362 24.17 6.63 -9.59
C THR A 362 23.17 5.69 -8.92
N ASP A 363 23.35 5.44 -7.62
CA ASP A 363 22.41 4.64 -6.83
C ASP A 363 20.99 5.22 -6.84
N ASP A 364 20.87 6.55 -6.93
CA ASP A 364 19.59 7.28 -7.03
C ASP A 364 18.95 7.22 -8.43
N THR A 365 19.66 6.72 -9.44
CA THR A 365 19.10 6.61 -10.78
C THR A 365 18.03 5.52 -10.80
N ALA A 366 16.79 5.87 -11.17
CA ALA A 366 15.71 4.91 -11.27
C ALA A 366 15.93 3.93 -12.44
N TYR A 367 15.68 2.64 -12.19
CA TYR A 367 15.73 1.56 -13.16
C TYR A 367 14.35 0.90 -13.35
N ILE A 368 13.95 0.77 -14.61
CA ILE A 368 12.72 0.08 -15.03
C ILE A 368 13.07 -1.12 -15.90
N GLY A 369 12.88 -2.32 -15.36
CA GLY A 369 12.88 -3.58 -16.10
C GLY A 369 11.48 -3.97 -16.58
N LEU A 370 11.39 -5.04 -17.37
CA LEU A 370 10.10 -5.53 -17.83
C LEU A 370 9.25 -6.03 -16.66
N GLU A 371 9.87 -6.63 -15.66
CA GLU A 371 9.28 -7.09 -14.40
C GLU A 371 8.54 -5.99 -13.63
N HIS A 372 8.97 -4.73 -13.77
CA HIS A 372 8.34 -3.57 -13.16
C HIS A 372 7.14 -3.03 -13.95
N MET A 373 7.07 -3.32 -15.25
CA MET A 373 5.96 -2.86 -16.07
C MET A 373 4.70 -3.72 -15.86
N PRO A 374 3.56 -3.09 -15.52
CA PRO A 374 2.29 -3.77 -15.39
C PRO A 374 1.82 -4.32 -16.74
N ARG A 375 0.90 -5.28 -16.71
CA ARG A 375 0.26 -5.82 -17.91
C ARG A 375 -1.07 -5.12 -18.11
N GLN A 376 -1.37 -4.73 -19.35
CA GLN A 376 -2.65 -4.14 -19.74
C GLN A 376 -3.03 -2.93 -18.86
N SER A 377 -2.04 -2.14 -18.45
CA SER A 377 -2.26 -0.89 -17.75
C SER A 377 -1.12 0.07 -18.05
N ILE A 378 -1.44 1.33 -18.30
CA ILE A 378 -0.45 2.38 -18.55
C ILE A 378 0.18 2.92 -17.25
N ALA A 379 -0.42 2.66 -16.09
CA ALA A 379 0.02 3.19 -14.80
C ALA A 379 1.22 2.40 -14.25
N LEU A 380 2.43 2.79 -14.62
CA LEU A 380 3.67 2.16 -14.17
C LEU A 380 3.97 2.55 -12.71
N ASP A 381 3.74 1.62 -11.77
CA ASP A 381 3.79 1.87 -10.32
C ASP A 381 4.99 1.22 -9.60
N SER A 382 5.94 0.65 -10.33
CA SER A 382 7.10 -0.05 -9.77
C SER A 382 8.40 0.35 -10.47
N TRP A 383 9.47 0.53 -9.69
CA TRP A 383 10.85 0.75 -10.15
C TRP A 383 11.81 0.56 -8.96
N GLU A 384 13.09 0.33 -9.27
CA GLU A 384 14.16 0.19 -8.27
C GLU A 384 15.35 1.09 -8.60
N GLY A 385 16.38 1.11 -7.75
CA GLY A 385 17.63 1.83 -8.01
C GLY A 385 18.52 1.09 -9.01
N ALA A 386 19.31 1.83 -9.78
CA ALA A 386 20.18 1.29 -10.82
C ALA A 386 21.49 0.65 -10.30
N SER A 387 21.68 0.51 -8.99
CA SER A 387 22.91 -0.01 -8.37
C SER A 387 23.31 -1.43 -8.82
N LYS A 388 22.34 -2.24 -9.26
CA LYS A 388 22.55 -3.61 -9.76
C LYS A 388 22.68 -3.70 -11.28
N VAL A 389 22.76 -2.56 -11.99
CA VAL A 389 22.80 -2.53 -13.45
C VAL A 389 24.22 -2.75 -13.95
N GLU A 390 24.49 -3.95 -14.48
CA GLU A 390 25.83 -4.34 -14.96
C GLU A 390 26.04 -4.10 -16.47
N SER A 391 24.99 -3.77 -17.22
CA SER A 391 25.03 -3.63 -18.68
C SER A 391 24.36 -2.36 -19.14
N GLY A 392 24.69 -1.90 -20.35
CA GLY A 392 24.10 -0.70 -20.94
C GLY A 392 22.57 -0.70 -20.95
N LYS A 393 21.99 0.48 -20.73
CA LYS A 393 20.54 0.73 -20.65
C LYS A 393 20.11 1.88 -21.56
N SER A 394 18.80 2.08 -21.69
CA SER A 394 18.22 3.19 -22.44
C SER A 394 17.70 4.26 -21.48
N ARG A 395 18.10 5.52 -21.67
CA ARG A 395 17.58 6.64 -20.88
C ARG A 395 16.17 7.00 -21.31
N PHE A 396 15.33 7.33 -20.33
CA PHE A 396 14.01 7.91 -20.54
C PHE A 396 13.79 9.10 -19.60
N ARG A 397 12.80 9.92 -19.93
CA ARG A 397 12.30 11.01 -19.10
C ARG A 397 10.88 10.75 -18.65
N ARG A 398 10.48 11.36 -17.54
CA ARG A 398 9.11 11.40 -17.05
C ARG A 398 8.18 11.83 -18.18
N GLY A 399 7.04 11.14 -18.28
CA GLY A 399 6.04 11.34 -19.31
C GLY A 399 6.31 10.55 -20.59
N GLN A 400 7.54 10.06 -20.86
CA GLN A 400 7.77 9.26 -22.07
C GLN A 400 7.07 7.90 -22.01
N ILE A 401 6.76 7.37 -23.19
CA ILE A 401 6.04 6.10 -23.33
C ILE A 401 7.07 4.97 -23.36
N LEU A 402 6.89 3.99 -22.49
CA LEU A 402 7.73 2.79 -22.43
C LEU A 402 6.96 1.61 -23.02
N PHE A 403 7.54 0.94 -24.01
CA PHE A 403 6.93 -0.21 -24.67
C PHE A 403 7.81 -1.47 -24.54
N GLY A 404 7.31 -2.51 -23.89
CA GLY A 404 8.01 -3.78 -23.73
C GLY A 404 8.07 -4.56 -25.05
N LYS A 405 9.27 -4.65 -25.66
CA LYS A 405 9.44 -5.30 -26.97
C LYS A 405 9.57 -6.81 -26.90
N LEU A 406 9.96 -7.35 -25.74
CA LEU A 406 10.05 -8.78 -25.49
C LEU A 406 8.69 -9.32 -25.03
N ARG A 407 8.21 -10.35 -25.73
CA ARG A 407 6.90 -10.98 -25.52
C ARG A 407 5.78 -9.92 -25.53
N PRO A 408 5.56 -9.22 -26.66
CA PRO A 408 4.58 -8.14 -26.74
C PRO A 408 3.17 -8.54 -26.28
N TYR A 409 2.79 -9.82 -26.42
CA TYR A 409 1.53 -10.38 -25.91
C TYR A 409 1.32 -10.22 -24.39
N PHE A 410 2.35 -9.91 -23.60
CA PHE A 410 2.16 -9.52 -22.20
C PHE A 410 1.61 -8.11 -22.02
N HIS A 411 1.52 -7.33 -23.11
CA HIS A 411 0.92 -6.00 -23.14
C HIS A 411 1.52 -5.09 -22.06
N LYS A 412 2.85 -4.97 -22.07
CA LYS A 412 3.60 -4.14 -21.13
C LYS A 412 3.87 -2.80 -21.77
N VAL A 413 2.99 -1.84 -21.53
CA VAL A 413 3.07 -0.46 -22.04
C VAL A 413 2.78 0.46 -20.87
N GLY A 414 3.56 1.53 -20.68
CA GLY A 414 3.35 2.43 -19.55
C GLY A 414 3.90 3.82 -19.78
N ILE A 415 3.34 4.79 -19.07
CA ILE A 415 3.88 6.15 -19.00
C ILE A 415 4.95 6.22 -17.91
N ALA A 416 6.12 6.78 -18.22
CA ALA A 416 7.22 6.89 -17.26
C ALA A 416 6.85 7.88 -16.13
N PRO A 417 6.78 7.45 -14.86
CA PRO A 417 6.39 8.34 -13.76
C PRO A 417 7.55 9.23 -13.28
N ILE A 418 8.79 8.90 -13.67
CA ILE A 418 10.04 9.53 -13.21
C ILE A 418 11.05 9.57 -14.36
N ASP A 419 12.17 10.26 -14.19
CA ASP A 419 13.34 10.15 -15.06
C ASP A 419 14.18 8.92 -14.67
N GLY A 420 14.85 8.28 -15.65
CA GLY A 420 15.67 7.12 -15.32
C GLY A 420 16.22 6.37 -16.53
N VAL A 421 16.53 5.09 -16.30
CA VAL A 421 17.01 4.16 -17.32
C VAL A 421 16.20 2.88 -17.35
N CYS A 422 15.93 2.33 -18.53
CA CYS A 422 15.17 1.11 -18.69
C CYS A 422 15.98 0.00 -19.36
N SER A 423 15.53 -1.25 -19.18
CA SER A 423 16.05 -2.40 -19.89
C SER A 423 16.09 -2.15 -21.40
N THR A 424 17.09 -2.71 -22.10
CA THR A 424 17.17 -2.63 -23.56
C THR A 424 16.06 -3.41 -24.27
N ASP A 425 15.33 -4.28 -23.55
CA ASP A 425 14.10 -4.91 -24.03
C ASP A 425 12.85 -4.01 -23.90
N ILE A 426 13.03 -2.72 -23.56
CA ILE A 426 12.01 -1.68 -23.58
C ILE A 426 12.39 -0.62 -24.63
N LEU A 427 11.42 -0.22 -25.45
CA LEU A 427 11.55 0.91 -26.38
C LEU A 427 11.08 2.18 -25.68
N VAL A 428 11.86 3.25 -25.80
CA VAL A 428 11.51 4.58 -25.29
C VAL A 428 10.88 5.36 -26.45
N ILE A 429 9.57 5.54 -26.40
CA ILE A 429 8.82 6.16 -27.47
C ILE A 429 8.55 7.63 -27.12
N GLU A 430 8.82 8.48 -28.09
CA GLU A 430 8.56 9.92 -28.02
C GLU A 430 7.69 10.35 -29.19
N ALA A 431 6.70 11.18 -28.91
CA ALA A 431 5.89 11.81 -29.93
C ALA A 431 6.71 12.86 -30.71
N THR A 432 6.48 12.96 -32.02
CA THR A 432 7.18 13.95 -32.86
C THR A 432 6.80 15.40 -32.54
N SER A 433 5.65 15.59 -31.90
CA SER A 433 5.13 16.84 -31.34
C SER A 433 4.28 16.51 -30.10
N SER A 434 4.13 17.46 -29.17
CA SER A 434 3.29 17.29 -27.98
C SER A 434 1.86 16.92 -28.33
N ALA A 435 1.30 17.50 -29.40
CA ALA A 435 -0.05 17.22 -29.90
C ALA A 435 -0.35 15.73 -30.14
N TRP A 436 0.68 14.91 -30.37
CA TRP A 436 0.52 13.49 -30.64
C TRP A 436 0.71 12.61 -29.40
N HIS A 437 1.08 13.18 -28.25
CA HIS A 437 1.54 12.40 -27.10
C HIS A 437 0.49 11.42 -26.58
N SER A 438 -0.68 11.92 -26.20
CA SER A 438 -1.78 11.09 -25.69
C SER A 438 -2.28 10.09 -26.73
N LEU A 439 -2.36 10.50 -28.01
CA LEU A 439 -2.75 9.62 -29.10
C LEU A 439 -1.74 8.47 -29.28
N CYS A 440 -0.43 8.77 -29.24
CA CYS A 440 0.62 7.76 -29.29
C CYS A 440 0.46 6.78 -28.14
N LEU A 441 0.31 7.26 -26.90
CA LEU A 441 0.16 6.37 -25.74
C LEU A 441 -1.03 5.40 -25.90
N CYS A 442 -2.19 5.91 -26.35
CA CYS A 442 -3.36 5.08 -26.58
C CYS A 442 -3.15 4.07 -27.73
N LEU A 443 -2.52 4.47 -28.83
CA LEU A 443 -2.15 3.57 -29.93
C LEU A 443 -1.19 2.48 -29.48
N PHE A 444 -0.14 2.83 -28.72
CA PHE A 444 0.85 1.88 -28.21
C PHE A 444 0.23 0.89 -27.21
N SER A 445 -0.73 1.34 -26.41
CA SER A 445 -1.49 0.51 -25.48
C SER A 445 -2.71 -0.17 -26.10
N SER A 446 -2.96 0.00 -27.41
CA SER A 446 -4.11 -0.61 -28.06
C SER A 446 -3.89 -2.11 -28.25
N LYS A 447 -4.96 -2.90 -28.10
CA LYS A 447 -4.91 -4.34 -28.41
C LYS A 447 -4.48 -4.58 -29.86
N ALA A 448 -4.94 -3.74 -30.79
CA ALA A 448 -4.64 -3.87 -32.21
C ALA A 448 -3.13 -3.76 -32.50
N LEU A 449 -2.43 -2.77 -31.92
CA LEU A 449 -0.98 -2.66 -32.10
C LEU A 449 -0.24 -3.79 -31.39
N VAL A 450 -0.66 -4.17 -30.18
CA VAL A 450 -0.02 -5.26 -29.41
C VAL A 450 -0.15 -6.61 -30.14
N ASP A 451 -1.31 -6.89 -30.73
CA ASP A 451 -1.54 -8.07 -31.55
C ASP A 451 -0.64 -8.04 -32.80
N HIS A 452 -0.57 -6.90 -33.49
CA HIS A 452 0.28 -6.72 -34.66
C HIS A 452 1.77 -6.93 -34.33
N ALA A 453 2.24 -6.32 -33.24
CA ALA A 453 3.59 -6.49 -32.72
C ALA A 453 3.89 -7.96 -32.37
N THR A 454 2.91 -8.69 -31.84
CA THR A 454 3.02 -10.11 -31.52
C THR A 454 3.13 -10.97 -32.78
N GLN A 455 2.31 -10.68 -33.80
CA GLN A 455 2.31 -11.42 -35.07
C GLN A 455 3.62 -11.28 -35.85
N LEU A 456 4.22 -10.08 -35.85
CA LEU A 456 5.48 -9.80 -36.54
C LEU A 456 6.73 -10.14 -35.71
N SER A 457 6.56 -10.59 -34.47
CA SER A 457 7.70 -10.89 -33.61
C SER A 457 8.48 -12.12 -34.07
N ASN A 458 9.81 -12.03 -34.01
CA ASN A 458 10.71 -13.11 -34.39
C ASN A 458 11.10 -13.98 -33.17
N GLY A 459 11.07 -15.31 -33.34
CA GLY A 459 11.59 -16.29 -32.38
C GLY A 459 10.52 -17.07 -31.59
N ALA A 460 10.62 -18.40 -31.59
CA ALA A 460 9.57 -19.29 -31.06
C ALA A 460 9.38 -19.24 -29.52
N LYS A 461 10.43 -18.97 -28.74
CA LYS A 461 10.38 -19.02 -27.25
C LYS A 461 10.47 -17.64 -26.56
N MET A 462 11.04 -16.65 -27.26
CA MET A 462 11.25 -15.29 -26.77
C MET A 462 11.00 -14.29 -27.91
N PRO A 463 9.75 -14.19 -28.39
CA PRO A 463 9.41 -13.31 -29.50
C PRO A 463 9.74 -11.87 -29.14
N ARG A 464 10.44 -11.18 -30.04
CA ARG A 464 10.74 -9.75 -29.93
C ARG A 464 10.20 -9.01 -31.13
N THR A 465 9.52 -7.91 -30.88
CA THR A 465 9.23 -6.91 -31.91
C THR A 465 10.40 -5.92 -32.01
N ASN A 466 10.42 -5.13 -33.09
CA ASN A 466 11.39 -4.08 -33.31
C ASN A 466 10.69 -2.77 -33.72
N TRP A 467 11.42 -1.66 -33.62
CA TRP A 467 10.87 -0.35 -33.94
C TRP A 467 10.43 -0.22 -35.41
N HIS A 468 11.12 -0.86 -36.35
CA HIS A 468 10.78 -0.73 -37.77
C HIS A 468 9.38 -1.28 -38.06
N ASP A 469 9.03 -2.44 -37.49
CA ASP A 469 7.70 -3.03 -37.65
C ASP A 469 6.62 -2.15 -37.00
N LEU A 470 6.87 -1.67 -35.77
CA LEU A 470 5.93 -0.78 -35.07
C LEU A 470 5.72 0.54 -35.82
N ALA A 471 6.79 1.13 -36.36
CA ALA A 471 6.74 2.39 -37.09
C ALA A 471 5.94 2.29 -38.40
N ASN A 472 5.89 1.11 -39.02
CA ASN A 472 5.17 0.86 -40.27
C ASN A 472 3.70 0.49 -40.07
N TYR A 473 3.26 0.27 -38.82
CA TYR A 473 1.85 0.00 -38.53
C TYR A 473 0.97 1.14 -39.04
N GLN A 474 0.02 0.80 -39.92
CA GLN A 474 -0.84 1.79 -40.58
C GLN A 474 -1.91 2.28 -39.61
N ILE A 475 -2.03 3.60 -39.49
CA ILE A 475 -3.00 4.29 -38.65
C ILE A 475 -3.71 5.37 -39.45
N THR A 476 -4.87 5.78 -38.95
CA THR A 476 -5.54 7.01 -39.36
C THR A 476 -4.94 8.18 -38.60
N ILE A 477 -4.47 9.20 -39.32
CA ILE A 477 -3.84 10.39 -38.76
C ILE A 477 -4.81 11.56 -38.93
N PRO A 478 -5.36 12.09 -37.82
CA PRO A 478 -6.25 13.23 -37.86
C PRO A 478 -5.49 14.52 -38.17
N PRO A 479 -6.19 15.61 -38.52
CA PRO A 479 -5.68 16.97 -38.40
C PRO A 479 -5.05 17.24 -37.01
N VAL A 480 -3.93 17.97 -37.00
CA VAL A 480 -3.14 18.20 -35.77
C VAL A 480 -3.91 18.93 -34.68
N ASN A 481 -4.88 19.77 -35.03
CA ASN A 481 -5.76 20.45 -34.07
C ASN A 481 -6.65 19.47 -33.31
N ILE A 482 -7.22 18.44 -33.97
CA ILE A 482 -8.00 17.40 -33.30
C ILE A 482 -7.11 16.60 -32.33
N ALA A 483 -5.89 16.26 -32.76
CA ALA A 483 -4.93 15.57 -31.92
C ALA A 483 -4.51 16.40 -30.71
N GLN A 484 -4.26 17.71 -30.90
CA GLN A 484 -3.94 18.63 -29.81
C GLN A 484 -5.11 18.74 -28.83
N THR A 485 -6.35 18.90 -29.29
CA THR A 485 -7.53 18.95 -28.40
C THR A 485 -7.69 17.65 -27.61
N PHE A 486 -7.42 16.50 -28.23
CA PHE A 486 -7.40 15.22 -27.53
C PHE A 486 -6.31 15.18 -26.46
N ASP A 487 -5.10 15.65 -26.79
CA ASP A 487 -3.98 15.71 -25.87
C ASP A 487 -4.25 16.65 -24.69
N ASP A 488 -4.87 17.81 -24.91
CA ASP A 488 -5.24 18.76 -23.86
C ASP A 488 -6.20 18.13 -22.83
N ILE A 489 -7.11 17.28 -23.28
CA ILE A 489 -8.03 16.54 -22.41
C ILE A 489 -7.28 15.42 -21.66
N VAL A 490 -6.59 14.56 -22.40
CA VAL A 490 -6.04 13.31 -21.86
C VAL A 490 -4.78 13.54 -21.04
N SER A 491 -3.92 14.50 -21.38
CA SER A 491 -2.70 14.82 -20.64
C SER A 491 -2.98 15.09 -19.15
N SER A 492 -4.08 15.79 -18.83
CA SER A 492 -4.50 16.03 -17.45
C SER A 492 -4.82 14.75 -16.68
N LEU A 493 -5.39 13.74 -17.36
CA LEU A 493 -5.65 12.42 -16.79
C LEU A 493 -4.34 11.66 -16.55
N LEU A 494 -3.40 11.76 -17.50
CA LEU A 494 -2.07 11.14 -17.40
C LEU A 494 -1.25 11.73 -16.25
N ASP A 495 -1.27 13.05 -16.09
CA ASP A 495 -0.62 13.72 -14.96
C ASP A 495 -1.20 13.27 -13.62
N ARG A 496 -2.52 13.09 -13.56
CA ARG A 496 -3.18 12.55 -12.36
C ARG A 496 -2.80 11.09 -12.10
N ILE A 497 -2.66 10.27 -13.14
CA ILE A 497 -2.17 8.89 -13.02
C ILE A 497 -0.77 8.87 -12.40
N ILE A 498 0.15 9.69 -12.91
CA ILE A 498 1.52 9.80 -12.38
C ILE A 498 1.51 10.27 -10.93
N ALA A 499 0.73 11.31 -10.60
CA ALA A 499 0.63 11.82 -9.23
C ALA A 499 0.11 10.75 -8.26
N ASN A 500 -0.93 10.02 -8.66
CA ASN A 500 -1.49 8.92 -7.86
C ASN A 500 -0.49 7.77 -7.67
N VAL A 501 0.35 7.47 -8.67
CA VAL A 501 1.44 6.48 -8.55
C VAL A 501 2.44 6.89 -7.46
N HIS A 502 2.91 8.13 -7.48
CA HIS A 502 3.84 8.63 -6.47
C HIS A 502 3.21 8.64 -5.07
N GLN A 503 1.98 9.13 -4.95
CA GLN A 503 1.27 9.13 -3.66
C GLN A 503 1.05 7.71 -3.12
N ALA A 504 0.71 6.74 -3.98
CA ALA A 504 0.56 5.35 -3.58
C ALA A 504 1.89 4.75 -3.09
N LYS A 505 3.01 5.10 -3.74
CA LYS A 505 4.35 4.68 -3.32
C LYS A 505 4.73 5.25 -1.96
N GLU A 506 4.57 6.56 -1.76
CA GLU A 506 4.84 7.23 -0.47
C GLU A 506 4.00 6.63 0.68
N LEU A 507 2.71 6.42 0.45
CA LEU A 507 1.83 5.80 1.45
C LEU A 507 2.23 4.36 1.77
N THR A 508 2.72 3.62 0.77
CA THR A 508 3.25 2.26 0.95
C THR A 508 4.49 2.29 1.85
N GLU A 509 5.43 3.21 1.58
CA GLU A 509 6.65 3.38 2.39
C GLU A 509 6.32 3.79 3.83
N VAL A 510 5.38 4.72 4.03
CA VAL A 510 4.90 5.11 5.36
C VAL A 510 4.26 3.92 6.08
N ARG A 511 3.36 3.19 5.42
CA ARG A 511 2.71 2.00 5.97
C ARG A 511 3.73 0.97 6.42
N ASP A 512 4.70 0.65 5.57
CA ASP A 512 5.72 -0.36 5.85
C ASP A 512 6.64 0.06 6.99
N ALA A 513 6.92 1.37 7.13
CA ALA A 513 7.70 1.91 8.24
C ALA A 513 6.96 1.91 9.58
N ILE A 514 5.63 2.09 9.59
CA ILE A 514 4.83 2.13 10.83
C ILE A 514 4.29 0.76 11.24
N LEU A 515 4.06 -0.16 10.30
CA LEU A 515 3.55 -1.51 10.55
C LEU A 515 4.29 -2.21 11.70
N PRO A 516 5.63 -2.40 11.66
CA PRO A 516 6.32 -3.09 12.75
C PRO A 516 6.24 -2.33 14.09
N LYS A 517 6.16 -1.00 14.06
CA LYS A 517 6.09 -0.16 15.26
C LYS A 517 4.71 -0.22 15.93
N LEU A 518 3.65 -0.24 15.13
CA LEU A 518 2.28 -0.38 15.63
C LEU A 518 2.02 -1.80 16.14
N MET A 519 2.52 -2.82 15.41
CA MET A 519 2.33 -4.22 15.80
C MET A 519 3.13 -4.61 17.06
N SER A 520 4.29 -3.98 17.29
CA SER A 520 5.10 -4.17 18.51
C SER A 520 4.67 -3.30 19.69
N GLY A 521 3.77 -2.33 19.46
CA GLY A 521 3.39 -1.31 20.45
C GLY A 521 4.46 -0.24 20.69
N ALA A 522 5.53 -0.19 19.89
CA ALA A 522 6.55 0.87 19.97
C ALA A 522 6.03 2.24 19.51
N LEU A 523 4.96 2.28 18.72
CA LEU A 523 4.25 3.50 18.34
C LEU A 523 2.82 3.45 18.90
N HIS A 524 2.47 4.44 19.70
CA HIS A 524 1.12 4.64 20.20
C HIS A 524 0.62 6.01 19.80
N MET A 525 -0.46 6.03 19.04
CA MET A 525 -1.17 7.26 18.73
C MET A 525 -2.26 7.46 19.78
N PRO A 526 -2.43 8.69 20.31
CA PRO A 526 -3.53 8.98 21.21
C PRO A 526 -4.84 8.59 20.51
N VAL A 527 -5.72 7.92 21.25
CA VAL A 527 -7.08 7.64 20.78
C VAL A 527 -7.73 8.99 20.49
N VAL A 528 -7.94 9.29 19.22
CA VAL A 528 -8.74 10.44 18.83
C VAL A 528 -10.17 10.04 19.16
N GLU A 529 -10.69 10.52 20.28
CA GLU A 529 -12.12 10.40 20.57
C GLU A 529 -12.86 11.03 19.38
N ALA A 530 -13.62 10.20 18.66
CA ALA A 530 -14.49 10.67 17.61
C ALA A 530 -15.48 11.64 18.26
N THR A 531 -15.29 12.94 18.03
CA THR A 531 -16.29 13.95 18.36
C THR A 531 -17.56 13.58 17.61
N SER A 532 -18.59 13.26 18.39
CA SER A 532 -19.90 12.77 17.96
C SER A 532 -20.65 13.78 17.11
#